data_AF-A0A9E1WPB1-F1
#
_entry.id   AF-A0A9E1WPB1-F1
#
_cell.length_a   1.000
_cell.length_b   1.000
_cell.length_c   1.000
_cell.angle_alpha   90.00
_cell.angle_beta   90.00
_cell.angle_gamma   90.00
#
_symmetry.space_group_name_H-M   'P 1'
#
loop_
_entity.id
_entity.type
_entity.pdbx_description
1 polymer ?
#
loop_
_entity_poly.entity_id
_entity_poly.type
_entity_poly.pdbx_seq_one_letter_code
_entity_poly.pdbx_strand_id
1 'polypeptide(L)'
;MAEISIPMRTIEDALGTSAKAGAMAAQLRMLGQPLTDAAMADFGVLLAKTEALGLLADGLAATLDENGDEGGQNPARLSAQTAGFRELAKHLNVDIAAYMGTHDVTVPDKLTTLHRDLDKSLGIAASVHRIQAAKRAKTFLEHKDQL
;
A
#
# COMPACT_ATOMS: atom_id res chain seq x y z
N MET A 1 12.11 0.47 -32.34
CA MET A 1 11.18 0.37 -31.20
C MET A 1 11.50 1.54 -30.28
N ALA A 2 10.49 2.34 -29.90
CA ALA A 2 10.72 3.46 -28.99
C ALA A 2 10.87 2.91 -27.57
N GLU A 3 12.02 3.17 -26.95
CA GLU A 3 12.28 2.89 -25.54
C GLU A 3 11.36 3.81 -24.72
N ILE A 4 10.22 3.28 -24.24
CA ILE A 4 9.33 4.03 -23.37
C ILE A 4 9.96 4.00 -21.99
N SER A 5 10.68 5.06 -21.64
CA SER A 5 11.19 5.22 -20.28
C SER A 5 10.02 5.41 -19.31
N ILE A 6 9.97 4.58 -18.25
CA ILE A 6 9.09 4.85 -17.12
C ILE A 6 9.49 6.21 -16.51
N PRO A 7 8.54 7.12 -16.26
CA PRO A 7 8.84 8.35 -15.53
C PRO A 7 9.44 8.03 -14.16
N MET A 8 10.57 8.66 -13.80
CA MET A 8 11.27 8.44 -12.52
C MET A 8 10.33 8.46 -11.31
N ARG A 9 9.33 9.34 -11.33
CA ARG A 9 8.31 9.44 -10.28
C ARG A 9 7.56 8.13 -10.03
N THR A 10 7.24 7.36 -11.08
CA THR A 10 6.55 6.08 -10.96
C THR A 10 7.44 5.03 -10.31
N ILE A 11 8.74 5.04 -10.63
CA ILE A 11 9.74 4.15 -10.01
C ILE A 11 9.87 4.49 -8.53
N GLU A 12 10.03 5.77 -8.18
CA GLU A 12 10.12 6.23 -6.79
C GLU A 12 8.88 5.88 -5.97
N ASP A 13 7.69 6.11 -6.54
CA ASP A 13 6.42 5.76 -5.90
C ASP A 13 6.32 4.24 -5.64
N ALA A 14 6.83 3.40 -6.55
CA ALA A 14 6.86 1.94 -6.41
C ALA A 14 7.91 1.48 -5.38
N LEU A 15 9.13 2.01 -5.42
CA LEU A 15 10.19 1.72 -4.45
C LEU A 15 9.77 2.08 -3.02
N GLY A 16 9.01 3.17 -2.87
CA GLY A 16 8.47 3.61 -1.58
C GLY A 16 7.42 2.67 -0.96
N THR A 17 6.91 1.67 -1.68
CA THR A 17 5.89 0.75 -1.17
C THR A 17 6.47 -0.27 -0.17
N SER A 18 7.65 -0.81 -0.44
CA SER A 18 8.35 -1.77 0.46
C SER A 18 8.56 -1.19 1.86
N ALA A 19 9.05 0.05 1.95
CA ALA A 19 9.26 0.74 3.21
C ALA A 19 7.95 0.91 4.01
N LYS A 20 6.82 1.17 3.33
CA LYS A 20 5.51 1.31 3.97
C LYS A 20 4.95 -0.02 4.44
N ALA A 21 5.09 -1.07 3.63
CA ALA A 21 4.70 -2.43 4.02
C ALA A 21 5.48 -2.89 5.28
N GLY A 22 6.80 -2.68 5.28
CA GLY A 22 7.64 -2.97 6.43
C GLY A 22 7.27 -2.17 7.68
N ALA A 23 6.94 -0.88 7.52
CA ALA A 23 6.48 -0.05 8.62
C ALA A 23 5.14 -0.52 9.20
N MET A 24 4.18 -0.96 8.38
CA MET A 24 2.92 -1.53 8.86
C MET A 24 3.10 -2.86 9.59
N ALA A 25 3.98 -3.73 9.07
CA ALA A 25 4.37 -4.94 9.78
C ALA A 25 5.02 -4.63 11.14
N ALA A 26 5.82 -3.56 11.22
CA ALA A 26 6.40 -3.11 12.49
C ALA A 26 5.34 -2.60 13.48
N GLN A 27 4.28 -1.92 13.01
CA GLN A 27 3.16 -1.51 13.87
C GLN A 27 2.49 -2.72 14.53
N LEU A 28 2.19 -3.77 13.75
CA LEU A 28 1.57 -4.99 14.31
C LEU A 28 2.46 -5.69 15.33
N ARG A 29 3.78 -5.74 15.10
CA ARG A 29 4.71 -6.31 16.09
C ARG A 29 4.70 -5.55 17.41
N MET A 30 4.54 -4.22 17.37
CA MET A 30 4.41 -3.40 18.58
C MET A 30 3.07 -3.62 19.29
N LEU A 31 2.01 -3.95 18.54
CA LEU A 31 0.67 -4.26 19.05
C LEU A 31 0.51 -5.69 19.58
N GLY A 32 1.37 -6.62 19.17
CA GLY A 32 1.32 -8.05 19.52
C GLY A 32 1.71 -8.39 20.98
N GLN A 33 1.37 -7.53 21.93
CA GLN A 33 1.43 -7.81 23.38
C GLN A 33 0.34 -8.83 23.77
N PRO A 34 0.28 -9.36 25.00
CA PRO A 34 -0.77 -10.30 25.39
C PRO A 34 -2.17 -9.73 25.09
N LEU A 35 -2.89 -10.38 24.17
CA LEU A 35 -4.20 -9.96 23.69
C LEU A 35 -5.31 -10.76 24.39
N THR A 36 -6.46 -10.13 24.58
CA THR A 36 -7.71 -10.85 24.91
C THR A 36 -8.19 -11.65 23.70
N ASP A 37 -9.06 -12.64 23.90
CA ASP A 37 -9.60 -13.45 22.79
C ASP A 37 -10.31 -12.60 21.72
N ALA A 38 -11.02 -11.56 22.14
CA ALA A 38 -11.68 -10.62 21.22
C ALA A 38 -10.64 -9.80 20.42
N ALA A 39 -9.60 -9.29 21.08
CA ALA A 39 -8.51 -8.58 20.42
C ALA A 39 -7.71 -9.49 19.48
N MET A 40 -7.57 -10.78 19.82
CA MET A 40 -6.86 -11.76 19.01
C MET A 40 -7.49 -11.97 17.63
N ALA A 41 -8.83 -12.06 17.57
CA ALA A 41 -9.55 -12.23 16.30
C ALA A 41 -9.35 -11.03 15.36
N ASP A 42 -9.54 -9.81 15.89
CA ASP A 42 -9.36 -8.58 15.13
C ASP A 42 -7.88 -8.38 14.72
N PHE A 43 -6.95 -8.72 15.60
CA PHE A 43 -5.52 -8.69 15.29
C PHE A 43 -5.16 -9.67 14.17
N GLY A 44 -5.78 -10.85 14.13
CA GLY A 44 -5.63 -11.80 13.03
C GLY A 44 -6.07 -11.23 11.67
N VAL A 45 -7.14 -10.44 11.64
CA VAL A 45 -7.59 -9.73 10.43
C VAL A 45 -6.57 -8.68 9.99
N LEU A 46 -6.01 -7.91 10.93
CA LEU A 46 -4.96 -6.94 10.62
C LEU A 46 -3.69 -7.62 10.09
N LEU A 47 -3.32 -8.75 10.67
CA LEU A 47 -2.17 -9.55 10.23
C LEU A 47 -2.34 -10.00 8.78
N ALA A 48 -3.48 -10.61 8.45
CA ALA A 48 -3.77 -11.04 7.08
C ALA A 48 -3.75 -9.89 6.06
N LYS A 49 -4.29 -8.71 6.43
CA LYS A 49 -4.24 -7.51 5.58
C LYS A 49 -2.80 -7.02 5.38
N THR A 50 -1.97 -7.11 6.41
CA THR A 50 -0.55 -6.71 6.35
C THR A 50 0.26 -7.67 5.48
N GLU A 51 0.00 -8.96 5.57
CA GLU A 51 0.58 -9.98 4.68
C GLU A 51 0.17 -9.75 3.23
N ALA A 52 -1.11 -9.48 2.96
CA ALA A 52 -1.59 -9.13 1.62
C ALA A 52 -0.91 -7.86 1.06
N LEU A 53 -0.68 -6.86 1.92
CA LEU A 53 0.06 -5.66 1.53
C LEU A 53 1.54 -5.96 1.21
N GLY A 54 2.17 -6.87 1.97
CA GLY A 54 3.51 -7.39 1.70
C GLY A 54 3.61 -8.08 0.35
N LEU A 55 2.70 -9.00 0.05
CA LEU A 55 2.63 -9.68 -1.26
C LEU A 55 2.49 -8.69 -2.42
N LEU A 56 1.74 -7.60 -2.22
CA LEU A 56 1.59 -6.57 -3.25
C LEU A 56 2.88 -5.75 -3.43
N ALA A 57 3.63 -5.48 -2.36
CA ALA A 57 4.95 -4.86 -2.44
C ALA A 57 5.96 -5.76 -3.17
N ASP A 58 5.94 -7.06 -2.91
CA ASP A 58 6.78 -8.04 -3.60
C ASP A 58 6.42 -8.12 -5.10
N GLY A 59 5.13 -8.14 -5.43
CA GLY A 59 4.67 -8.11 -6.82
C GLY A 59 5.05 -6.83 -7.55
N LEU A 60 5.10 -5.69 -6.85
CA LEU A 60 5.62 -4.43 -7.39
C LEU A 60 7.13 -4.49 -7.65
N ALA A 61 7.89 -5.09 -6.74
CA ALA A 61 9.33 -5.30 -6.93
C ALA A 61 9.58 -6.22 -8.14
N ALA A 62 8.86 -7.34 -8.25
CA ALA A 62 8.96 -8.22 -9.41
C ALA A 62 8.62 -7.50 -10.73
N THR A 63 7.60 -6.64 -10.72
CA THR A 63 7.24 -5.82 -11.91
C THR A 63 8.33 -4.80 -12.27
N LEU A 64 9.10 -4.30 -11.29
CA LEU A 64 10.29 -3.48 -11.54
C LEU A 64 11.48 -4.32 -12.04
N ASP A 65 11.62 -5.55 -11.57
CA ASP A 65 12.72 -6.46 -11.92
C ASP A 65 12.53 -7.11 -13.31
N GLU A 66 11.32 -7.14 -13.87
CA GLU A 66 11.00 -7.60 -15.24
C GLU A 66 11.76 -6.84 -16.38
N ASN A 67 12.72 -5.96 -16.04
CA ASN A 67 13.58 -5.23 -16.97
C ASN A 67 14.79 -6.05 -17.44
N GLY A 68 14.71 -6.64 -18.63
CA GLY A 68 15.87 -7.23 -19.31
C GLY A 68 15.68 -7.51 -20.79
N ASP A 69 14.78 -8.43 -21.14
CA ASP A 69 14.94 -9.11 -22.44
C ASP A 69 13.95 -8.71 -23.55
N GLU A 70 12.72 -8.27 -23.28
CA GLU A 70 11.77 -8.06 -24.38
C GLU A 70 10.80 -6.88 -24.14
N GLY A 71 11.23 -5.67 -24.51
CA GLY A 71 10.34 -4.72 -25.20
C GLY A 71 9.08 -4.21 -24.50
N GLY A 72 9.01 -4.11 -23.18
CA GLY A 72 7.87 -3.42 -22.57
C GLY A 72 7.90 -3.28 -21.07
N GLN A 73 8.55 -2.22 -20.58
CA GLN A 73 8.07 -1.61 -19.35
C GLN A 73 6.56 -1.37 -19.52
N ASN A 74 5.73 -1.85 -18.59
CA ASN A 74 4.30 -1.48 -18.55
C ASN A 74 4.08 -0.46 -17.42
N PRO A 75 4.43 0.84 -17.63
CA PRO A 75 4.23 1.89 -16.64
C PRO A 75 2.78 1.97 -16.16
N ALA A 76 1.80 1.57 -16.98
CA ALA A 76 0.40 1.54 -16.61
C ALA A 76 0.12 0.43 -15.58
N ARG A 77 0.67 -0.77 -15.74
CA ARG A 77 0.59 -1.88 -14.76
C ARG A 77 1.23 -1.47 -13.43
N LEU A 78 2.46 -0.95 -13.48
CA LEU A 78 3.19 -0.49 -12.29
C LEU A 78 2.40 0.61 -11.56
N SER A 79 1.92 1.62 -12.29
CA SER A 79 1.11 2.70 -11.71
C SER A 79 -0.20 2.20 -11.10
N ALA A 80 -0.87 1.22 -11.72
CA ALA A 80 -2.10 0.62 -11.21
C ALA A 80 -1.85 -0.18 -9.93
N GLN A 81 -0.80 -1.01 -9.89
CA GLN A 81 -0.41 -1.77 -8.70
C GLN A 81 -0.01 -0.83 -7.55
N THR A 82 0.76 0.23 -7.82
CA THR A 82 1.15 1.22 -6.79
C THR A 82 -0.07 1.98 -6.27
N ALA A 83 -1.07 2.24 -7.11
CA ALA A 83 -2.33 2.83 -6.66
C ALA A 83 -3.12 1.88 -5.76
N GLY A 84 -3.22 0.59 -6.12
CA GLY A 84 -3.83 -0.44 -5.30
C GLY A 84 -3.14 -0.60 -3.95
N PHE A 85 -1.80 -0.60 -3.94
CA PHE A 85 -0.99 -0.64 -2.72
C PHE A 85 -1.31 0.53 -1.81
N ARG A 86 -1.32 1.75 -2.36
CA ARG A 86 -1.58 2.96 -1.57
C ARG A 86 -2.97 2.94 -0.94
N GLU A 87 -3.98 2.44 -1.66
CA GLU A 87 -5.35 2.37 -1.15
C GLU A 87 -5.48 1.33 -0.04
N LEU A 88 -4.93 0.13 -0.24
CA LEU A 88 -4.91 -0.92 0.78
C LEU A 88 -4.14 -0.46 2.03
N ALA A 89 -3.00 0.20 1.85
CA ALA A 89 -2.20 0.76 2.94
C ALA A 89 -3.00 1.81 3.75
N LYS A 90 -3.76 2.70 3.08
CA LYS A 90 -4.61 3.67 3.77
C LYS A 90 -5.68 3.00 4.62
N HIS A 91 -6.39 2.03 4.06
CA HIS A 91 -7.41 1.29 4.80
C HIS A 91 -6.81 0.53 5.98
N LEU A 92 -5.69 -0.16 5.77
CA LEU A 92 -4.99 -0.84 6.85
C LEU A 92 -4.54 0.12 7.95
N ASN A 93 -4.04 1.32 7.61
CA ASN A 93 -3.67 2.32 8.61
C ASN A 93 -4.90 2.76 9.42
N VAL A 94 -6.05 2.99 8.78
CA VAL A 94 -7.32 3.31 9.47
C VAL A 94 -7.76 2.14 10.37
N ASP A 95 -7.67 0.91 9.89
CA ASP A 95 -8.05 -0.27 10.67
C ASP A 95 -7.16 -0.46 11.90
N ILE A 96 -5.85 -0.19 11.77
CA ILE A 96 -4.90 -0.19 12.89
C ILE A 96 -5.28 0.89 13.91
N ALA A 97 -5.66 2.10 13.46
CA ALA A 97 -6.14 3.15 14.36
C ALA A 97 -7.42 2.74 15.09
N ALA A 98 -8.37 2.13 14.38
CA ALA A 98 -9.61 1.63 14.96
C ALA A 98 -9.34 0.53 16.00
N TYR A 99 -8.42 -0.40 15.70
CA TYR A 99 -8.00 -1.44 16.64
C TYR A 99 -7.39 -0.85 17.93
N MET A 100 -6.47 0.12 17.79
CA MET A 100 -5.88 0.82 18.94
C MET A 100 -6.92 1.56 19.80
N GLY A 101 -7.99 2.06 19.20
CA GLY A 101 -9.06 2.77 19.92
C GLY A 101 -10.14 1.86 20.50
N THR A 102 -10.32 0.66 19.95
CA THR A 102 -11.39 -0.29 20.35
C THR A 102 -10.93 -1.21 21.47
N HIS A 103 -9.67 -1.66 21.40
CA HIS A 103 -9.10 -2.58 22.37
C HIS A 103 -8.26 -1.80 23.39
N ASP A 104 -8.32 -2.19 24.66
CA ASP A 104 -7.49 -1.61 25.73
C ASP A 104 -6.04 -2.11 25.64
N VAL A 105 -5.40 -1.80 24.51
CA VAL A 105 -4.02 -2.17 24.22
C VAL A 105 -3.08 -1.07 24.67
N THR A 106 -1.98 -1.44 25.30
CA THR A 106 -0.91 -0.48 25.62
C THR A 106 -0.25 -0.05 24.32
N VAL A 107 -0.42 1.22 23.94
CA VAL A 107 0.18 1.81 22.74
C VAL A 107 1.49 2.52 23.12
N PRO A 108 2.67 2.04 22.68
CA PRO A 108 3.93 2.73 22.94
C PRO A 108 4.03 4.05 22.15
N ASP A 109 4.73 5.07 22.69
CA ASP A 109 4.95 6.35 21.99
C ASP A 109 5.58 6.20 20.59
N LYS A 110 6.44 5.19 20.43
CA LYS A 110 7.05 4.84 19.15
C LYS A 110 6.01 4.41 18.12
N LEU A 111 4.98 3.68 18.54
CA LEU A 111 3.88 3.26 17.67
C LEU A 111 3.03 4.46 17.23
N THR A 112 2.70 5.34 18.17
CA THR A 112 1.96 6.59 17.87
C THR A 112 2.71 7.46 16.86
N THR A 113 4.03 7.59 17.05
CA THR A 113 4.90 8.34 16.13
C THR A 113 4.91 7.71 14.74
N LEU A 114 5.17 6.40 14.67
CA LEU A 114 5.21 5.65 13.41
C LEU A 114 3.87 5.72 12.66
N HIS A 115 2.77 5.58 13.38
CA HIS A 115 1.42 5.69 12.83
C HIS A 115 1.14 7.06 12.21
N ARG A 116 1.48 8.13 12.92
CA ARG A 116 1.35 9.50 12.41
C ARG A 116 2.22 9.74 11.17
N ASP A 117 3.45 9.22 11.16
CA ASP A 117 4.37 9.41 10.04
C ASP A 117 3.90 8.63 8.81
N LEU A 118 3.35 7.43 9.00
CA LEU A 118 2.69 6.65 7.95
C LEU A 118 1.48 7.39 7.38
N ASP A 119 0.56 7.85 8.25
CA ASP A 119 -0.64 8.59 7.86
C ASP A 119 -0.29 9.81 7.00
N LYS A 120 0.65 10.63 7.46
CA LYS A 120 1.18 11.77 6.69
C LYS A 120 1.76 11.33 5.36
N SER A 121 2.58 10.29 5.34
CA SER A 121 3.24 9.82 4.12
C SER A 121 2.25 9.27 3.08
N LEU A 122 1.15 8.65 3.52
CA LEU A 122 0.08 8.13 2.66
C LEU A 122 -0.82 9.26 2.12
N GLY A 123 -0.86 10.40 2.79
CA GLY A 123 -1.54 11.63 2.37
C GLY A 123 -0.78 12.47 1.34
N ILE A 124 0.52 12.21 1.11
CA ILE A 124 1.32 12.96 0.13
C ILE A 124 0.73 12.78 -1.27
N ALA A 125 0.63 13.90 -2.01
CA ALA A 125 0.14 13.95 -3.39
C ALA A 125 -1.27 13.35 -3.59
N ALA A 126 -2.11 13.33 -2.55
CA ALA A 126 -3.46 12.77 -2.61
C ALA A 126 -4.31 13.34 -3.78
N SER A 127 -4.18 14.63 -4.09
CA SER A 127 -4.86 15.28 -5.21
C SER A 127 -4.44 14.71 -6.57
N VAL A 128 -3.13 14.49 -6.79
CA VAL A 128 -2.59 13.89 -8.00
C VAL A 128 -3.11 12.46 -8.17
N HIS A 129 -3.11 11.68 -7.10
CA HIS A 129 -3.61 10.30 -7.14
C HIS A 129 -5.11 10.24 -7.41
N ARG A 130 -5.90 11.18 -6.88
CA ARG A 130 -7.33 11.30 -7.18
C ARG A 130 -7.58 11.60 -8.66
N ILE A 131 -6.80 12.51 -9.25
CA ILE A 131 -6.87 12.82 -10.70
C ILE A 131 -6.52 11.56 -11.51
N GLN A 132 -5.47 10.84 -11.15
CA GLN A 132 -5.08 9.60 -11.83
C GLN A 132 -6.15 8.50 -11.69
N ALA A 133 -6.80 8.39 -10.52
CA ALA A 133 -7.90 7.45 -10.30
C ALA A 133 -9.11 7.78 -11.20
N ALA A 134 -9.48 9.06 -11.31
CA ALA A 134 -10.54 9.50 -12.22
C ALA A 134 -10.20 9.18 -13.68
N LYS A 135 -8.95 9.39 -14.11
CA LYS A 135 -8.48 9.00 -15.45
C LYS A 135 -8.63 7.48 -15.69
N ARG A 136 -8.17 6.66 -14.74
CA ARG A 136 -8.32 5.18 -14.83
C ARG A 136 -9.78 4.76 -14.93
N ALA A 137 -10.65 5.33 -14.11
CA ALA A 137 -12.09 5.04 -14.15
C ALA A 137 -12.70 5.42 -15.50
N LYS A 138 -12.36 6.60 -16.03
CA LYS A 138 -12.81 7.03 -17.36
C LYS A 138 -12.36 6.07 -18.45
N THR A 139 -11.08 5.70 -18.48
CA THR A 139 -10.55 4.74 -19.45
C THR A 139 -11.25 3.39 -19.36
N PHE A 140 -11.50 2.87 -18.16
CA PHE A 140 -12.26 1.64 -17.97
C PHE A 140 -13.67 1.74 -18.56
N LEU A 141 -14.40 2.82 -18.24
CA LEU A 141 -15.76 3.03 -18.75
C LEU A 141 -15.83 3.16 -20.28
N GLU A 142 -14.81 3.75 -20.90
CA GLU A 142 -14.70 3.89 -22.35
C GLU A 142 -14.45 2.54 -23.07
N HIS A 143 -13.84 1.57 -22.40
CA HIS A 143 -13.44 0.28 -22.99
C HIS A 143 -14.16 -0.93 -22.37
N LYS A 144 -15.15 -0.70 -21.50
CA LYS A 144 -15.82 -1.76 -20.72
C LYS A 144 -16.53 -2.81 -21.58
N ASP A 145 -16.93 -2.44 -22.81
CA ASP A 145 -17.66 -3.31 -23.74
C ASP A 145 -16.70 -4.09 -24.68
N GLN A 146 -15.38 -3.96 -24.48
CA GLN A 146 -14.32 -4.65 -25.25
C GLN A 146 -13.54 -5.68 -24.41
N LEU A 147 -13.93 -5.86 -23.15
CA LEU A 147 -13.40 -6.85 -22.21
C LEU A 147 -14.33 -8.06 -22.15
#